data_AF-A0A2U0S3Q0-F1
#
_entry.id   AF-A0A2U0S3Q0-F1
#
_cell.length_a   1.000
_cell.length_b   1.000
_cell.length_c   1.000
_cell.angle_alpha   90.00
_cell.angle_beta   90.00
_cell.angle_gamma   90.00
#
_symmetry.space_group_name_H-M   'P 1'
#
loop_
_entity.id
_entity.type
_entity.pdbx_description
1 polymer ?
#
loop_
_entity_poly.entity_id
_entity_poly.type
_entity_poly.pdbx_seq_one_letter_code
_entity_poly.pdbx_strand_id
1 'polypeptide(L)'
;MSDWKSLLKAESTDWLLEAGNASVRYFALTELLEKPETEPEVLDAKAQIMHTGVVPKILSKQNEQGYWETPDRFYTAKYKGTVWQLIILAGLGTDGTDERVKNACEFILDYSQDHESGGFSVYHSARTGGGRHGTVIPCLTGNMVFSLIKLGFLKDSRVERAINWITKYQRFDDGEAPVPKGWPYDTMKSCFSKHTCHMGAAKALKALAAIPPE
;
A
#
# COMPACT_ATOMS: atom_id res chain seq x y z
N MET A 1 16.40 23.84 9.36
CA MET A 1 15.55 23.01 10.24
C MET A 1 15.78 23.42 11.68
N SER A 2 14.74 23.39 12.50
CA SER A 2 14.92 23.39 13.95
C SER A 2 15.82 22.22 14.34
N ASP A 3 16.74 22.46 15.27
CA ASP A 3 17.56 21.41 15.89
C ASP A 3 16.65 20.51 16.74
N TRP A 4 15.89 19.62 16.11
CA TRP A 4 14.99 18.70 16.81
C TRP A 4 15.76 17.78 17.74
N LYS A 5 17.06 17.54 17.48
CA LYS A 5 17.95 16.79 18.37
C LYS A 5 18.10 17.48 19.71
N SER A 6 18.15 18.82 19.74
CA SER A 6 18.13 19.60 21.00
C SER A 6 16.88 19.39 21.87
N LEU A 7 15.78 18.89 21.29
CA LEU A 7 14.54 18.58 22.01
C LEU A 7 14.52 17.13 22.56
N LEU A 8 15.48 16.29 22.18
CA LEU A 8 15.55 14.91 22.63
C LEU A 8 16.08 14.82 24.06
N LYS A 9 15.50 13.92 24.84
CA LYS A 9 16.00 13.56 26.19
C LYS A 9 17.16 12.56 26.13
N ALA A 10 17.34 11.88 25.00
CA ALA A 10 18.40 10.92 24.73
C ALA A 10 18.57 10.73 23.22
N GLU A 11 19.80 10.49 22.77
CA GLU A 11 20.09 10.11 21.38
C GLU A 11 19.66 8.67 21.13
N SER A 12 18.68 8.47 20.26
CA SER A 12 18.18 7.15 19.84
C SER A 12 18.55 6.82 18.38
N THR A 13 19.31 7.70 17.75
CA THR A 13 19.68 7.59 16.33
C THR A 13 20.57 6.37 16.10
N ASP A 14 21.52 6.07 16.99
CA ASP A 14 22.38 4.89 16.88
C ASP A 14 21.60 3.58 16.80
N TRP A 15 20.56 3.42 17.64
CA TRP A 15 19.68 2.23 17.63
C TRP A 15 18.92 2.09 16.31
N LEU A 16 18.41 3.21 15.76
CA LEU A 16 17.71 3.21 14.46
C LEU A 16 18.65 2.86 13.30
N LEU A 17 19.95 3.13 13.43
CA LEU A 17 20.96 2.92 12.39
C LEU A 17 21.64 1.55 12.46
N GLU A 18 21.26 0.70 13.42
CA GLU A 18 21.78 -0.67 13.54
C GLU A 18 21.47 -1.52 12.29
N ALA A 19 22.39 -2.43 11.96
CA ALA A 19 22.25 -3.30 10.78
C ALA A 19 21.14 -4.37 10.91
N GLY A 20 20.58 -4.57 12.12
CA GLY A 20 19.59 -5.62 12.39
C GLY A 20 18.24 -5.44 11.69
N ASN A 21 17.93 -4.23 11.20
CA ASN A 21 16.71 -3.94 10.46
C ASN A 21 16.98 -2.95 9.31
N ALA A 22 17.24 -3.50 8.12
CA ALA A 22 17.58 -2.73 6.93
C ALA A 22 16.52 -1.67 6.55
N SER A 23 15.23 -1.99 6.67
CA SER A 23 14.15 -1.05 6.37
C SER A 23 14.11 0.12 7.35
N VAL A 24 14.21 -0.15 8.65
CA VAL A 24 14.26 0.91 9.68
C VAL A 24 15.49 1.79 9.47
N ARG A 25 16.66 1.19 9.23
CA ARG A 25 17.90 1.90 8.95
C ARG A 25 17.77 2.79 7.71
N TYR A 26 17.22 2.26 6.62
CA TYR A 26 17.01 3.03 5.38
C TYR A 26 16.12 4.25 5.61
N PHE A 27 14.94 4.08 6.23
CA PHE A 27 14.03 5.21 6.49
C PHE A 27 14.58 6.18 7.54
N ALA A 28 15.34 5.72 8.52
CA ALA A 28 16.01 6.62 9.47
C ALA A 28 17.06 7.50 8.76
N LEU A 29 17.84 6.92 7.84
CA LEU A 29 18.82 7.69 7.05
C LEU A 29 18.15 8.72 6.14
N THR A 30 17.08 8.35 5.43
CA THR A 30 16.47 9.21 4.40
C THR A 30 15.40 10.16 4.93
N GLU A 31 14.50 9.70 5.82
CA GLU A 31 13.35 10.49 6.26
C GLU A 31 13.62 11.28 7.55
N LEU A 32 14.48 10.77 8.44
CA LEU A 32 14.80 11.43 9.71
C LEU A 32 16.11 12.23 9.64
N LEU A 33 17.14 11.67 9.01
CA LEU A 33 18.45 12.31 8.85
C LEU A 33 18.64 13.01 7.51
N GLU A 34 17.66 12.90 6.60
CA GLU A 34 17.62 13.59 5.29
C GLU A 34 18.87 13.36 4.43
N LYS A 35 19.50 12.19 4.57
CA LYS A 35 20.67 11.82 3.76
C LYS A 35 20.26 11.57 2.30
N PRO A 36 21.04 12.05 1.33
CA PRO A 36 20.81 11.77 -0.09
C PRO A 36 20.75 10.26 -0.39
N GLU A 37 19.85 9.84 -1.26
CA GLU A 37 19.74 8.44 -1.72
C GLU A 37 21.00 7.92 -2.43
N THR A 38 21.90 8.82 -2.84
CA THR A 38 23.18 8.48 -3.47
C THR A 38 24.30 8.22 -2.47
N GLU A 39 24.10 8.45 -1.17
CA GLU A 39 25.11 8.16 -0.16
C GLU A 39 25.36 6.64 -0.02
N PRO A 40 26.62 6.18 0.10
CA PRO A 40 26.94 4.76 0.14
C PRO A 40 26.19 3.96 1.21
N GLU A 41 25.98 4.53 2.39
CA GLU A 41 25.26 3.84 3.47
C GLU A 41 23.75 3.73 3.24
N VAL A 42 23.16 4.70 2.51
CA VAL A 42 21.75 4.65 2.12
C VAL A 42 21.54 3.58 1.05
N LEU A 43 22.44 3.53 0.07
CA LEU A 43 22.45 2.50 -0.97
C LEU A 43 22.63 1.09 -0.39
N ASP A 44 23.57 0.92 0.56
CA ASP A 44 23.75 -0.35 1.26
C ASP A 44 22.49 -0.74 2.03
N ALA A 45 21.95 0.15 2.88
CA ALA A 45 20.74 -0.13 3.64
C ALA A 45 19.56 -0.53 2.72
N LYS A 46 19.37 0.19 1.60
CA LYS A 46 18.35 -0.12 0.59
C LYS A 46 18.56 -1.50 -0.04
N ALA A 47 19.79 -1.84 -0.42
CA ALA A 47 20.11 -3.16 -0.96
C ALA A 47 19.87 -4.29 0.06
N GLN A 48 20.23 -4.07 1.34
CA GLN A 48 20.05 -5.07 2.39
C GLN A 48 18.58 -5.41 2.68
N ILE A 49 17.63 -4.53 2.34
CA ILE A 49 16.18 -4.83 2.44
C ILE A 49 15.85 -6.11 1.68
N MET A 50 16.44 -6.31 0.50
CA MET A 50 16.15 -7.48 -0.34
C MET A 50 16.83 -8.77 0.15
N HIS A 51 17.89 -8.66 0.94
CA HIS A 51 18.75 -9.79 1.32
C HIS A 51 18.57 -10.26 2.76
N THR A 52 18.07 -9.40 3.64
CA THR A 52 17.99 -9.69 5.08
C THR A 52 16.58 -9.49 5.65
N GLY A 53 16.32 -10.05 6.83
CA GLY A 53 15.08 -9.80 7.55
C GLY A 53 13.83 -10.47 6.94
N VAL A 54 12.77 -9.69 6.75
CA VAL A 54 11.40 -10.19 6.47
C VAL A 54 11.12 -10.30 4.97
N VAL A 55 11.57 -9.33 4.16
CA VAL A 55 11.33 -9.28 2.70
C VAL A 55 11.74 -10.57 1.99
N PRO A 56 13.00 -11.07 2.09
CA PRO A 56 13.38 -12.31 1.42
C PRO A 56 12.57 -13.52 1.89
N LYS A 57 12.14 -13.55 3.15
CA LYS A 57 11.30 -14.63 3.70
C LYS A 57 9.89 -14.61 3.10
N ILE A 58 9.31 -13.44 2.90
CA ILE A 58 8.01 -13.28 2.22
C ILE A 58 8.14 -13.72 0.75
N LEU A 59 9.13 -13.18 0.03
CA LEU A 59 9.34 -13.47 -1.39
C LEU A 59 9.63 -14.96 -1.65
N SER A 60 10.33 -15.65 -0.74
CA SER A 60 10.58 -17.10 -0.86
C SER A 60 9.33 -17.98 -0.80
N LYS A 61 8.20 -17.44 -0.34
CA LYS A 61 6.92 -18.14 -0.22
C LYS A 61 5.94 -17.81 -1.34
N GLN A 62 6.32 -16.90 -2.24
CA GLN A 62 5.52 -16.59 -3.42
C GLN A 62 5.51 -17.79 -4.36
N ASN A 63 4.38 -18.08 -4.98
CA ASN A 63 4.34 -19.09 -6.03
C ASN A 63 4.85 -18.52 -7.37
N GLU A 64 5.01 -19.42 -8.34
CA GLU A 64 5.49 -19.09 -9.70
C GLU A 64 4.57 -18.14 -10.47
N GLN A 65 3.30 -18.04 -10.07
CA GLN A 65 2.30 -17.16 -10.67
C GLN A 65 2.21 -15.79 -9.99
N GLY A 66 3.08 -15.48 -9.02
CA GLY A 66 3.18 -14.15 -8.43
C GLY A 66 2.29 -13.89 -7.22
N TYR A 67 1.55 -14.87 -6.69
CA TYR A 67 0.68 -14.68 -5.53
C TYR A 67 1.07 -15.54 -4.32
N TRP A 68 0.41 -15.27 -3.19
CA TRP A 68 0.50 -16.08 -1.98
C TRP A 68 -0.84 -16.75 -1.69
N GLU A 69 -0.78 -17.95 -1.12
CA GLU A 69 -1.94 -18.81 -0.86
C GLU A 69 -2.65 -19.25 -2.14
N THR A 70 -3.87 -18.76 -2.41
CA THR A 70 -4.68 -19.15 -3.57
C THR A 70 -5.20 -17.91 -4.30
N PRO A 71 -5.44 -17.98 -5.62
CA PRO A 71 -5.81 -16.78 -6.39
C PRO A 71 -7.10 -16.14 -5.89
N ASP A 72 -8.11 -16.93 -5.49
CA ASP A 72 -9.38 -16.39 -4.97
C ASP A 72 -9.33 -15.89 -3.51
N ARG A 73 -8.19 -16.06 -2.83
CA ARG A 73 -8.03 -15.68 -1.41
C ARG A 73 -6.96 -14.61 -1.18
N PHE A 74 -6.67 -13.82 -2.22
CA PHE A 74 -5.69 -12.72 -2.16
C PHE A 74 -5.93 -11.76 -0.99
N TYR A 75 -7.18 -11.57 -0.55
CA TYR A 75 -7.56 -10.74 0.60
C TYR A 75 -7.96 -11.58 1.83
N THR A 76 -8.79 -12.61 1.63
CA THR A 76 -9.42 -13.37 2.73
C THR A 76 -8.48 -14.35 3.42
N ALA A 77 -7.33 -14.66 2.84
CA ALA A 77 -6.26 -15.39 3.52
C ALA A 77 -5.47 -14.53 4.53
N LYS A 78 -6.05 -13.42 5.02
CA LYS A 78 -5.50 -12.52 6.06
C LYS A 78 -4.00 -12.27 5.83
N TYR A 79 -3.19 -12.28 6.88
CA TYR A 79 -1.75 -12.02 6.84
C TYR A 79 -0.91 -12.94 5.93
N LYS A 80 -1.51 -13.92 5.25
CA LYS A 80 -0.86 -14.75 4.23
C LYS A 80 -1.23 -14.37 2.81
N GLY A 81 -2.39 -13.76 2.57
CA GLY A 81 -2.85 -13.39 1.23
C GLY A 81 -2.04 -12.28 0.57
N THR A 82 -2.04 -12.24 -0.76
CA THR A 82 -1.25 -11.31 -1.59
C THR A 82 -1.42 -9.84 -1.23
N VAL A 83 -2.64 -9.39 -0.94
CA VAL A 83 -2.89 -7.99 -0.51
C VAL A 83 -2.02 -7.62 0.68
N TRP A 84 -1.93 -8.53 1.67
CA TRP A 84 -1.25 -8.26 2.92
C TRP A 84 0.27 -8.36 2.76
N GLN A 85 0.76 -9.28 1.94
CA GLN A 85 2.18 -9.31 1.58
C GLN A 85 2.59 -8.03 0.87
N LEU A 86 1.81 -7.53 -0.09
CA LEU A 86 2.10 -6.28 -0.79
C LEU A 86 2.15 -5.07 0.15
N ILE A 87 1.21 -4.98 1.10
CA ILE A 87 1.23 -3.90 2.11
C ILE A 87 2.50 -3.95 2.96
N ILE A 88 2.94 -5.15 3.36
CA ILE A 88 4.18 -5.32 4.14
C ILE A 88 5.40 -4.97 3.28
N LEU A 89 5.49 -5.49 2.07
CA LEU A 89 6.61 -5.24 1.15
C LEU A 89 6.75 -3.73 0.85
N ALA A 90 5.65 -3.06 0.54
CA ALA A 90 5.64 -1.61 0.32
C ALA A 90 6.03 -0.83 1.59
N GLY A 91 5.54 -1.26 2.76
CA GLY A 91 5.90 -0.63 4.04
C GLY A 91 7.36 -0.83 4.45
N LEU A 92 8.03 -1.86 3.93
CA LEU A 92 9.43 -2.16 4.20
C LEU A 92 10.40 -1.52 3.18
N GLY A 93 9.90 -0.79 2.18
CA GLY A 93 10.75 -0.18 1.15
C GLY A 93 11.36 -1.21 0.19
N THR A 94 10.64 -2.30 -0.08
CA THR A 94 11.06 -3.35 -1.03
C THR A 94 11.31 -2.76 -2.42
N ASP A 95 12.34 -3.23 -3.10
CA ASP A 95 12.63 -2.84 -4.48
C ASP A 95 11.52 -3.32 -5.44
N GLY A 96 10.76 -2.36 -5.97
CA GLY A 96 9.69 -2.60 -6.94
C GLY A 96 10.16 -3.10 -8.30
N THR A 97 11.47 -3.03 -8.60
CA THR A 97 12.01 -3.51 -9.86
C THR A 97 12.26 -5.03 -9.89
N ASP A 98 12.24 -5.69 -8.73
CA ASP A 98 12.34 -7.16 -8.60
C ASP A 98 11.14 -7.83 -9.29
N GLU A 99 11.40 -8.81 -10.16
CA GLU A 99 10.37 -9.49 -10.94
C GLU A 99 9.30 -10.18 -10.08
N ARG A 100 9.66 -10.69 -8.89
CA ARG A 100 8.70 -11.28 -7.96
C ARG A 100 7.71 -10.23 -7.46
N VAL A 101 8.20 -9.03 -7.19
CA VAL A 101 7.38 -7.89 -6.73
C VAL A 101 6.47 -7.42 -7.86
N LYS A 102 7.01 -7.25 -9.07
CA LYS A 102 6.21 -6.91 -10.27
C LYS A 102 5.10 -7.93 -10.51
N ASN A 103 5.40 -9.22 -10.44
CA ASN A 103 4.41 -10.28 -10.62
C ASN A 103 3.28 -10.21 -9.59
N ALA A 104 3.58 -9.85 -8.33
CA ALA A 104 2.56 -9.64 -7.31
C ALA A 104 1.68 -8.42 -7.58
N CYS A 105 2.28 -7.32 -8.02
CA CYS A 105 1.57 -6.10 -8.41
C CYS A 105 0.64 -6.37 -9.60
N GLU A 106 1.13 -7.06 -10.63
CA GLU A 106 0.33 -7.44 -11.79
C GLU A 106 -0.82 -8.37 -11.39
N PHE A 107 -0.54 -9.38 -10.57
CA PHE A 107 -1.58 -10.28 -10.06
C PHE A 107 -2.69 -9.50 -9.33
N ILE A 108 -2.36 -8.54 -8.45
CA ILE A 108 -3.40 -7.83 -7.70
C ILE A 108 -4.20 -6.86 -8.58
N LEU A 109 -3.55 -6.27 -9.58
CA LEU A 109 -4.20 -5.43 -10.59
C LEU A 109 -5.17 -6.24 -11.46
N ASP A 110 -4.84 -7.49 -11.79
CA ASP A 110 -5.69 -8.38 -12.59
C ASP A 110 -6.81 -9.06 -11.78
N TYR A 111 -6.56 -9.47 -10.53
CA TYR A 111 -7.53 -10.26 -9.76
C TYR A 111 -8.41 -9.45 -8.80
N SER A 112 -7.89 -8.35 -8.25
CA SER A 112 -8.58 -7.57 -7.20
C SER A 112 -9.15 -6.26 -7.69
N GLN A 113 -8.57 -5.62 -8.71
CA GLN A 113 -9.13 -4.38 -9.24
C GLN A 113 -10.45 -4.63 -9.97
N ASP A 114 -11.49 -3.92 -9.55
CA ASP A 114 -12.74 -3.88 -10.29
C ASP A 114 -12.55 -3.13 -11.61
N HIS A 115 -12.72 -3.84 -12.72
CA HIS A 115 -12.52 -3.30 -14.06
C HIS A 115 -13.53 -2.21 -14.42
N GLU A 116 -14.68 -2.14 -13.76
CA GLU A 116 -15.66 -1.08 -14.00
C GLU A 116 -15.23 0.23 -13.32
N SER A 117 -15.00 0.18 -12.01
CA SER A 117 -14.78 1.39 -11.22
C SER A 117 -13.31 1.80 -11.01
N GLY A 118 -12.37 0.87 -11.14
CA GLY A 118 -10.95 1.07 -10.81
C GLY A 118 -10.61 0.89 -9.32
N GLY A 119 -11.59 0.72 -8.44
CA GLY A 119 -11.36 0.40 -7.03
C GLY A 119 -10.96 -1.06 -6.80
N PHE A 120 -10.51 -1.41 -5.59
CA PHE A 120 -10.09 -2.78 -5.27
C PHE A 120 -11.12 -3.52 -4.42
N SER A 121 -11.43 -4.74 -4.85
CA SER A 121 -12.41 -5.64 -4.23
C SER A 121 -11.73 -6.70 -3.38
N VAL A 122 -12.39 -7.09 -2.29
CA VAL A 122 -11.95 -8.20 -1.42
C VAL A 122 -12.20 -9.60 -2.00
N TYR A 123 -12.94 -9.70 -3.10
CA TYR A 123 -13.21 -10.96 -3.81
C TYR A 123 -13.00 -10.79 -5.32
N HIS A 124 -12.52 -11.87 -5.95
CA HIS A 124 -12.50 -12.02 -7.40
C HIS A 124 -13.91 -12.23 -7.97
N SER A 125 -14.13 -11.82 -9.22
CA SER A 125 -15.34 -12.06 -9.99
C SER A 125 -15.08 -13.02 -11.14
N ALA A 126 -15.43 -14.29 -10.96
CA ALA A 126 -15.34 -15.29 -12.04
C ALA A 126 -16.20 -14.94 -13.28
N ARG A 127 -17.22 -14.09 -13.12
CA ARG A 127 -18.14 -13.71 -14.21
C ARG A 127 -17.56 -12.62 -15.11
N THR A 128 -16.90 -11.62 -14.53
CA THR A 128 -16.45 -10.42 -15.25
C THR A 128 -14.93 -10.32 -15.38
N GLY A 129 -14.19 -11.23 -14.75
CA GLY A 129 -12.78 -11.01 -14.42
C GLY A 129 -12.63 -9.90 -13.38
N GLY A 130 -11.42 -9.72 -12.87
CA GLY A 130 -11.11 -8.66 -11.91
C GLY A 130 -11.83 -8.79 -10.57
N GLY A 131 -11.87 -7.66 -9.86
CA GLY A 131 -12.56 -7.51 -8.60
C GLY A 131 -14.08 -7.53 -8.75
N ARG A 132 -14.76 -8.23 -7.84
CA ARG A 132 -16.22 -8.16 -7.72
C ARG A 132 -16.69 -6.76 -7.31
N HIS A 133 -17.35 -6.06 -8.24
CA HIS A 133 -17.83 -4.67 -8.09
C HIS A 133 -18.55 -4.37 -6.76
N GLY A 134 -19.47 -5.24 -6.34
CA GLY A 134 -20.22 -5.08 -5.09
C GLY A 134 -19.40 -5.26 -3.81
N THR A 135 -18.11 -5.61 -3.92
CA THR A 135 -17.21 -5.86 -2.80
C THR A 135 -15.94 -4.98 -2.81
N VAL A 136 -15.98 -3.88 -3.57
CA VAL A 136 -14.97 -2.81 -3.57
C VAL A 136 -15.07 -1.98 -2.29
N ILE A 137 -13.99 -1.91 -1.50
CA ILE A 137 -13.98 -1.18 -0.22
C ILE A 137 -12.87 -0.10 -0.19
N PRO A 138 -13.14 1.07 0.43
CA PRO A 138 -12.20 2.20 0.40
C PRO A 138 -10.87 1.92 1.08
N CYS A 139 -10.87 1.18 2.19
CA CYS A 139 -9.62 0.88 2.90
C CYS A 139 -8.70 -0.05 2.10
N LEU A 140 -9.26 -0.96 1.29
CA LEU A 140 -8.47 -1.81 0.40
C LEU A 140 -7.94 -0.98 -0.78
N THR A 141 -8.80 -0.19 -1.44
CA THR A 141 -8.38 0.70 -2.53
C THR A 141 -7.24 1.62 -2.09
N GLY A 142 -7.36 2.28 -0.94
CA GLY A 142 -6.29 3.12 -0.40
C GLY A 142 -4.99 2.36 -0.11
N ASN A 143 -5.07 1.18 0.51
CA ASN A 143 -3.88 0.35 0.75
C ASN A 143 -3.21 -0.10 -0.56
N MET A 144 -3.97 -0.49 -1.58
CA MET A 144 -3.42 -0.93 -2.86
C MET A 144 -2.81 0.22 -3.64
N VAL A 145 -3.47 1.38 -3.70
CA VAL A 145 -2.88 2.59 -4.31
C VAL A 145 -1.56 2.95 -3.62
N PHE A 146 -1.54 3.03 -2.29
CA PHE A 146 -0.30 3.28 -1.54
C PHE A 146 0.80 2.28 -1.89
N SER A 147 0.46 0.98 -1.87
CA SER A 147 1.45 -0.09 -2.06
C SER A 147 2.00 -0.07 -3.47
N LEU A 148 1.12 0.04 -4.48
CA LEU A 148 1.51 0.07 -5.89
C LEU A 148 2.37 1.30 -6.21
N ILE A 149 2.04 2.48 -5.68
CA ILE A 149 2.88 3.67 -5.83
C ILE A 149 4.27 3.43 -5.23
N LYS A 150 4.34 2.95 -3.98
CA LYS A 150 5.63 2.68 -3.31
C LYS A 150 6.46 1.59 -3.99
N LEU A 151 5.82 0.71 -4.76
CA LEU A 151 6.46 -0.34 -5.55
C LEU A 151 6.68 0.07 -7.01
N GLY A 152 6.55 1.35 -7.37
CA GLY A 152 6.95 1.88 -8.68
C GLY A 152 5.86 1.92 -9.76
N PHE A 153 4.59 1.61 -9.42
CA PHE A 153 3.48 1.54 -10.38
C PHE A 153 2.71 2.86 -10.52
N LEU A 154 3.22 4.00 -10.04
CA LEU A 154 2.51 5.28 -10.11
C LEU A 154 2.10 5.67 -11.55
N LYS A 155 2.92 5.33 -12.54
CA LYS A 155 2.66 5.62 -13.96
C LYS A 155 1.74 4.60 -14.64
N ASP A 156 1.31 3.56 -13.94
CA ASP A 156 0.37 2.58 -14.47
C ASP A 156 -1.03 3.17 -14.52
N SER A 157 -1.69 3.09 -15.69
CA SER A 157 -3.02 3.66 -15.89
C SER A 157 -4.09 3.03 -14.98
N ARG A 158 -3.90 1.78 -14.54
CA ARG A 158 -4.78 1.12 -13.57
C ARG A 158 -4.64 1.74 -12.18
N VAL A 159 -3.44 2.18 -11.79
CA VAL A 159 -3.22 2.90 -10.53
C VAL A 159 -3.85 4.29 -10.58
N GLU A 160 -3.73 4.99 -11.71
CA GLU A 160 -4.43 6.27 -11.94
C GLU A 160 -5.95 6.12 -11.80
N ARG A 161 -6.54 5.06 -12.37
CA ARG A 161 -7.97 4.76 -12.19
C ARG A 161 -8.36 4.54 -10.74
N ALA A 162 -7.50 3.89 -9.95
CA ALA A 162 -7.74 3.68 -8.53
C ALA A 162 -7.59 4.98 -7.71
N ILE A 163 -6.68 5.88 -8.09
CA ILE A 163 -6.59 7.24 -7.52
C ILE A 163 -7.88 8.02 -7.83
N ASN A 164 -8.35 7.98 -9.08
CA ASN A 164 -9.60 8.60 -9.50
C ASN A 164 -10.82 8.01 -8.77
N TRP A 165 -10.78 6.72 -8.43
CA TRP A 165 -11.81 6.11 -7.58
C TRP A 165 -11.81 6.77 -6.19
N ILE A 166 -10.64 6.99 -5.57
CA ILE A 166 -10.52 7.63 -4.26
C ILE A 166 -11.09 9.06 -4.33
N THR A 167 -10.68 9.87 -5.30
CA THR A 167 -11.13 11.27 -5.40
C THR A 167 -12.62 11.40 -5.70
N LYS A 168 -13.20 10.43 -6.41
CA LYS A 168 -14.61 10.42 -6.78
C LYS A 168 -15.54 9.93 -5.67
N TYR A 169 -15.15 8.87 -4.94
CA TYR A 169 -16.06 8.15 -4.07
C TYR A 169 -15.72 8.24 -2.58
N GLN A 170 -14.49 8.58 -2.21
CA GLN A 170 -14.12 8.64 -0.80
C GLN A 170 -14.76 9.84 -0.12
N ARG A 171 -15.29 9.61 1.09
CA ARG A 171 -15.76 10.66 2.01
C ARG A 171 -14.73 10.90 3.10
N PHE A 172 -14.77 12.10 3.68
CA PHE A 172 -13.91 12.50 4.80
C PHE A 172 -14.69 13.23 5.91
N ASP A 173 -16.02 13.30 5.76
CA ASP A 173 -16.90 13.93 6.73
C ASP A 173 -17.29 12.96 7.85
N ASP A 174 -17.67 13.51 9.00
CA ASP A 174 -18.14 12.81 10.18
C ASP A 174 -19.66 12.97 10.38
N GLY A 175 -20.41 13.00 9.26
CA GLY A 175 -21.87 13.01 9.24
C GLY A 175 -22.50 14.40 9.19
N GLU A 176 -21.74 15.43 8.84
CA GLU A 176 -22.25 16.78 8.57
C GLU A 176 -23.04 16.83 7.27
N ALA A 177 -22.62 16.06 6.25
CA ALA A 177 -23.24 16.04 4.94
C ALA A 177 -24.24 14.87 4.80
N PRO A 178 -25.28 15.01 3.95
CA PRO A 178 -26.13 13.88 3.59
C PRO A 178 -25.30 12.79 2.90
N VAL A 179 -25.57 11.53 3.24
CA VAL A 179 -24.94 10.38 2.56
C VAL A 179 -25.33 10.40 1.08
N PRO A 180 -24.37 10.41 0.14
CA PRO A 180 -24.68 10.32 -1.28
C PRO A 180 -25.43 9.03 -1.62
N LYS A 181 -26.23 9.06 -2.69
CA LYS A 181 -26.99 7.89 -3.17
C LYS A 181 -26.25 7.17 -4.30
N GLY A 182 -26.59 5.92 -4.53
CA GLY A 182 -26.00 5.08 -5.56
C GLY A 182 -24.76 4.33 -5.08
N TRP A 183 -24.14 3.57 -5.99
CA TRP A 183 -22.91 2.87 -5.70
C TRP A 183 -21.74 3.86 -5.53
N PRO A 184 -20.80 3.63 -4.56
CA PRO A 184 -20.75 2.50 -3.63
C PRO A 184 -21.53 2.72 -2.31
N TYR A 185 -22.15 3.89 -2.13
CA TYR A 185 -22.73 4.33 -0.86
C TYR A 185 -23.91 3.46 -0.37
N ASP A 186 -24.78 3.03 -1.29
CA ASP A 186 -25.97 2.24 -0.96
C ASP A 186 -25.62 0.81 -0.52
N THR A 187 -24.52 0.26 -1.03
CA THR A 187 -24.09 -1.14 -0.81
C THR A 187 -23.07 -1.25 0.32
N MET A 188 -22.13 -0.30 0.42
CA MET A 188 -21.04 -0.32 1.40
C MET A 188 -21.32 0.54 2.63
N LYS A 189 -22.45 0.25 3.29
CA LYS A 189 -22.90 1.02 4.47
C LYS A 189 -21.88 1.02 5.61
N SER A 190 -21.17 -0.07 5.86
CA SER A 190 -20.12 -0.10 6.89
C SER A 190 -18.95 0.85 6.62
N CYS A 191 -18.76 1.26 5.36
CA CYS A 191 -17.71 2.18 4.94
C CYS A 191 -18.21 3.63 4.78
N PHE A 192 -19.43 3.81 4.28
CA PHE A 192 -19.97 5.09 3.85
C PHE A 192 -21.32 5.45 4.47
N SER A 193 -21.60 4.99 5.70
CA SER A 193 -22.82 5.37 6.43
C SER A 193 -22.86 6.87 6.77
N LYS A 194 -23.67 7.26 7.76
CA LYS A 194 -23.67 8.63 8.31
C LYS A 194 -22.24 9.11 8.56
N HIS A 195 -21.45 8.31 9.28
CA HIS A 195 -20.05 8.59 9.57
C HIS A 195 -19.15 7.83 8.58
N THR A 196 -18.17 8.51 8.02
CA THR A 196 -17.14 7.88 7.20
C THR A 196 -16.32 6.91 8.06
N CYS A 197 -16.11 5.68 7.57
CA CYS A 197 -15.22 4.75 8.26
C CYS A 197 -13.79 5.30 8.35
N HIS A 198 -13.27 5.45 9.57
CA HIS A 198 -11.92 5.93 9.85
C HIS A 198 -10.83 5.17 9.07
N MET A 199 -10.97 3.85 8.88
CA MET A 199 -9.99 3.10 8.09
C MET A 199 -10.03 3.50 6.61
N GLY A 200 -11.22 3.72 6.04
CA GLY A 200 -11.34 4.17 4.66
C GLY A 200 -10.65 5.52 4.47
N ALA A 201 -10.98 6.48 5.33
CA ALA A 201 -10.41 7.83 5.28
C ALA A 201 -8.88 7.82 5.44
N ALA A 202 -8.37 7.16 6.48
CA ALA A 202 -6.94 7.13 6.76
C ALA A 202 -6.13 6.45 5.65
N LYS A 203 -6.65 5.36 5.05
CA LYS A 203 -5.94 4.69 3.94
C LYS A 203 -6.00 5.48 2.64
N ALA A 204 -7.09 6.16 2.37
CA ALA A 204 -7.19 7.06 1.22
C ALA A 204 -6.19 8.23 1.35
N LEU A 205 -6.13 8.90 2.50
CA LEU A 205 -5.17 9.98 2.74
C LEU A 205 -3.73 9.49 2.65
N LYS A 206 -3.42 8.31 3.22
CA LYS A 206 -2.11 7.67 3.11
C LYS A 206 -1.73 7.41 1.64
N ALA A 207 -2.69 7.00 0.82
CA ALA A 207 -2.46 6.74 -0.60
C ALA A 207 -2.16 8.04 -1.37
N LEU A 208 -2.96 9.08 -1.17
CA LEU A 208 -2.77 10.38 -1.82
C LEU A 208 -1.46 11.04 -1.41
N ALA A 209 -1.06 10.93 -0.14
CA ALA A 209 0.21 11.43 0.36
C ALA A 209 1.45 10.68 -0.19
N ALA A 210 1.27 9.53 -0.85
CA ALA A 210 2.37 8.81 -1.50
C ALA A 210 2.66 9.35 -2.92
N ILE A 211 1.78 10.18 -3.48
CA ILE A 211 2.00 10.84 -4.77
C ILE A 211 3.03 11.97 -4.55
N PRO A 212 4.17 11.98 -5.26
CA PRO A 212 5.15 13.06 -5.16
C PRO A 212 4.54 14.42 -5.53
N PRO A 213 4.99 15.52 -4.92
CA PRO A 213 4.61 16.86 -5.37
C PRO A 213 5.11 17.11 -6.81
N GLU A 214 4.39 17.96 -7.54
CA GLU A 214 4.81 18.49 -8.85
C GLU A 214 6.04 19.40 -8.74
#